data_AF-A0A8B9V0U3-F1
#
_entry.id   AF-A0A8B9V0U3-F1
#
_cell.length_a   1.000
_cell.length_b   1.000
_cell.length_c   1.000
_cell.angle_alpha   90.00
_cell.angle_beta   90.00
_cell.angle_gamma   90.00
#
_symmetry.space_group_name_H-M   'P 1'
#
loop_
_entity.id
_entity.type
_entity.pdbx_description
1 polymer ?
#
loop_
_entity_poly.entity_id
_entity_poly.type
_entity_poly.pdbx_seq_one_letter_code
_entity_poly.pdbx_strand_id
1 'polypeptide(L)'
;MRARLLLLAGAVVSAGYRYVILDIPLLFETNRLTKFMKHTVLVYCDPQTQLSRLMKRNGLCQAEAEARIASQLPLDEKRKLASHIIDNSGDRESTRRQVLRLHARLEDSLDFLWARLALGAAVAGLGGLLYLLLQRFIS
;
A
#
# COMPACT_ATOMS: atom_id res chain seq x y z
N MET A 1 14.61 -9.72 -1.06
CA MET A 1 13.26 -9.07 -1.12
C MET A 1 13.16 -7.81 -0.25
N ARG A 2 13.48 -7.84 1.06
CA ARG A 2 13.52 -6.63 1.93
C ARG A 2 14.35 -5.46 1.38
N ALA A 3 15.58 -5.72 0.94
CA ALA A 3 16.45 -4.68 0.39
C ALA A 3 15.83 -3.97 -0.83
N ARG A 4 15.15 -4.72 -1.70
CA ARG A 4 14.46 -4.17 -2.87
C ARG A 4 13.26 -3.30 -2.48
N LEU A 5 12.53 -3.67 -1.44
CA LEU A 5 11.44 -2.87 -0.89
C LEU A 5 11.94 -1.53 -0.34
N LEU A 6 13.07 -1.54 0.37
CA LEU A 6 13.70 -0.34 0.92
C LEU A 6 14.22 0.59 -0.19
N LEU A 7 14.85 0.03 -1.23
CA LEU A 7 15.29 0.80 -2.39
C LEU A 7 14.11 1.47 -3.10
N LEU A 8 13.01 0.73 -3.29
CA LEU A 8 11.80 1.25 -3.91
C LEU A 8 11.16 2.35 -3.06
N ALA A 9 11.10 2.17 -1.74
CA ALA A 9 10.63 3.20 -0.81
C ALA A 9 11.50 4.47 -0.89
N GLY A 10 12.83 4.32 -0.94
CA GLY A 10 13.74 5.45 -1.10
C GLY A 10 13.51 6.23 -2.40
N ALA A 11 13.34 5.53 -3.52
CA ALA A 11 13.06 6.15 -4.83
C ALA A 11 11.69 6.86 -4.88
N VAL A 12 10.67 6.30 -4.23
CA VAL A 12 9.33 6.89 -4.14
C VAL A 12 9.38 8.20 -3.34
N VAL A 13 10.12 8.20 -2.22
CA VAL A 13 10.30 9.38 -1.38
C VAL A 13 11.08 10.47 -2.12
N SER A 14 12.16 10.12 -2.82
CA SER A 14 12.95 11.10 -3.58
C SER A 14 12.18 11.71 -4.75
N ALA A 15 11.25 10.96 -5.35
CA ALA A 15 10.36 11.45 -6.39
C ALA A 15 9.14 12.24 -5.87
N GLY A 16 9.02 12.43 -4.55
CA GLY A 16 7.95 13.24 -3.94
C GLY A 16 6.61 12.51 -3.78
N TYR A 17 6.53 11.22 -4.09
CA TYR A 17 5.31 10.44 -3.88
C TYR A 17 5.12 10.12 -2.38
N ARG A 18 3.86 10.19 -1.91
CA ARG A 18 3.54 9.97 -0.50
C ARG A 18 3.47 8.50 -0.11
N TYR A 19 3.15 7.62 -1.06
CA TYR A 19 3.05 6.19 -0.84
C TYR A 19 3.29 5.40 -2.14
N VAL A 20 3.42 4.08 -2.02
CA VAL A 20 3.53 3.15 -3.14
C VAL A 20 2.54 2.01 -3.00
N ILE A 21 2.00 1.53 -4.11
CA ILE A 21 1.09 0.38 -4.17
C ILE A 21 1.88 -0.84 -4.64
N LEU A 22 1.74 -1.95 -3.92
CA LEU A 22 2.32 -3.24 -4.28
C LEU A 22 1.19 -4.22 -4.52
N ASP A 23 1.03 -4.67 -5.77
CA ASP A 23 0.06 -5.70 -6.13
C ASP A 23 0.64 -7.09 -5.85
N ILE A 24 0.06 -7.79 -4.86
CA ILE A 24 0.57 -9.06 -4.33
C ILE A 24 -0.59 -10.07 -4.19
N PRO A 25 -0.73 -11.03 -5.11
CA PRO A 25 -1.88 -11.96 -5.14
C PRO A 25 -2.07 -12.85 -3.91
N LEU A 26 -0.98 -13.22 -3.22
CA LEU A 26 -0.97 -14.14 -2.06
C LEU A 26 -0.46 -13.47 -0.78
N LEU A 27 -0.78 -12.17 -0.63
CA LEU A 27 -0.28 -11.35 0.47
C LEU A 27 -0.63 -11.95 1.84
N PHE A 28 -1.87 -12.38 2.02
CA PHE A 28 -2.40 -12.84 3.31
C PHE A 28 -2.04 -14.30 3.60
N GLU A 29 -1.99 -15.14 2.57
CA GLU A 29 -1.70 -16.57 2.67
C GLU A 29 -0.27 -16.82 3.17
N THR A 30 0.68 -16.02 2.68
CA THR A 30 2.08 -16.19 3.07
C THR A 30 2.41 -15.52 4.40
N ASN A 31 1.66 -14.47 4.77
CA ASN A 31 1.88 -13.62 5.94
C ASN A 31 3.34 -13.11 6.11
N ARG A 32 4.15 -13.16 5.05
CA ARG A 32 5.58 -12.80 5.08
C ARG A 32 5.79 -11.30 4.94
N LEU A 33 4.93 -10.67 4.15
CA LEU A 33 5.09 -9.27 3.73
C LEU A 33 4.12 -8.31 4.41
N THR A 34 3.02 -8.81 4.95
CA THR A 34 2.00 -8.05 5.69
C THR A 34 2.63 -7.15 6.76
N LYS A 35 3.62 -7.65 7.50
CA LYS A 35 4.36 -6.89 8.53
C LYS A 35 5.17 -5.69 8.03
N PHE A 36 5.44 -5.58 6.73
CA PHE A 36 6.10 -4.42 6.13
C PHE A 36 5.08 -3.45 5.50
N MET A 37 3.81 -3.83 5.43
CA MET A 37 2.76 -3.02 4.85
C MET A 37 2.09 -2.24 5.96
N LYS A 38 2.12 -0.91 5.87
CA LYS A 38 1.38 -0.04 6.80
C LYS A 38 -0.14 -0.19 6.60
N HIS A 39 -0.54 -0.32 5.34
CA HIS A 39 -1.92 -0.51 4.94
C HIS A 39 -2.02 -1.72 4.02
N THR A 40 -3.03 -2.55 4.24
CA THR A 40 -3.42 -3.62 3.33
C THR A 40 -4.79 -3.30 2.76
N VAL A 41 -4.93 -3.41 1.44
CA VAL A 41 -6.17 -3.13 0.72
C VAL A 41 -6.66 -4.42 0.08
N LEU A 42 -7.87 -4.84 0.42
CA LEU A 42 -8.54 -5.96 -0.24
C LEU A 42 -9.58 -5.41 -1.22
N VAL A 43 -9.47 -5.83 -2.48
CA VAL A 43 -10.55 -5.64 -3.46
C VAL A 43 -11.47 -6.84 -3.36
N TYR A 44 -12.67 -6.62 -2.83
CA TYR A 44 -13.68 -7.65 -2.59
C TYR A 44 -14.71 -7.68 -3.71
N CYS A 45 -15.30 -8.84 -3.97
CA CYS A 45 -16.57 -8.97 -4.67
C CYS A 45 -17.36 -10.15 -4.08
N ASP A 46 -18.68 -10.14 -4.24
CA ASP A 46 -19.50 -11.28 -3.86
C ASP A 46 -19.08 -12.57 -4.62
N PRO A 47 -19.32 -13.77 -4.04
CA PRO A 47 -18.87 -15.03 -4.62
C PRO A 47 -19.39 -15.30 -6.04
N GLN A 48 -20.63 -14.91 -6.35
CA GLN A 48 -21.22 -15.15 -7.66
C GLN A 48 -20.53 -14.28 -8.73
N THR A 49 -20.30 -13.00 -8.41
CA THR A 49 -19.53 -12.08 -9.26
C THR A 49 -18.09 -12.55 -9.42
N GLN A 50 -17.44 -13.05 -8.36
CA GLN A 50 -16.08 -13.57 -8.41
C GLN A 50 -15.98 -14.74 -9.41
N LEU A 51 -16.87 -15.72 -9.26
CA LEU A 51 -16.93 -16.92 -10.10
C LEU A 51 -17.18 -16.54 -11.57
N SER A 52 -18.24 -15.77 -11.82
CA SER A 52 -18.63 -15.33 -13.16
C SER A 52 -17.51 -14.56 -13.88
N ARG A 53 -16.85 -13.62 -13.19
CA ARG A 53 -15.74 -12.85 -13.77
C ARG A 53 -14.50 -13.72 -14.00
N LEU A 54 -14.21 -14.66 -13.11
CA LEU A 54 -13.07 -15.57 -13.27
C LEU A 54 -13.27 -16.49 -14.48
N MET A 55 -14.45 -17.09 -14.61
CA MET A 55 -14.82 -17.92 -15.77
C MET A 55 -14.71 -17.12 -17.07
N LYS A 56 -15.33 -15.93 -17.12
CA LYS A 56 -15.33 -15.08 -18.31
C LYS A 56 -13.93 -14.62 -18.72
N ARG A 57 -13.08 -14.25 -17.76
CA ARG A 57 -11.72 -13.76 -18.03
C ARG A 57 -10.78 -14.86 -18.49
N ASN A 58 -10.90 -16.05 -17.91
CA ASN A 58 -9.95 -17.14 -18.11
C ASN A 58 -10.47 -18.27 -19.03
N GLY A 59 -11.72 -18.20 -19.49
CA GLY A 59 -12.33 -19.24 -20.32
C GLY A 59 -12.52 -20.57 -19.59
N LEU A 60 -12.72 -20.53 -18.26
CA LEU A 60 -12.80 -21.74 -17.42
C LEU A 60 -14.23 -22.26 -17.34
N CYS A 61 -14.38 -23.58 -17.20
CA CYS A 61 -15.65 -24.14 -16.76
C CYS A 61 -15.89 -23.84 -15.27
N GLN A 62 -17.12 -24.03 -14.81
CA GLN A 62 -17.50 -23.70 -13.43
C GLN A 62 -16.66 -24.46 -12.40
N ALA A 63 -16.49 -25.78 -12.56
CA ALA A 63 -15.72 -26.61 -11.64
C ALA A 63 -14.25 -26.19 -11.54
N GLU A 64 -13.62 -25.81 -12.65
CA GLU A 64 -12.24 -25.30 -12.66
C GLU A 64 -12.11 -23.96 -11.94
N ALA A 65 -13.08 -23.07 -12.15
CA ALA A 65 -13.09 -21.77 -11.50
C ALA A 65 -13.32 -21.90 -9.99
N GLU A 66 -14.25 -22.78 -9.56
CA GLU A 66 -14.49 -23.10 -8.15
C GLU A 66 -13.27 -23.72 -7.48
N ALA A 67 -12.64 -24.72 -8.12
CA ALA A 67 -11.41 -25.33 -7.61
C ALA A 67 -10.28 -24.30 -7.44
N ARG A 68 -10.17 -23.36 -8.38
CA ARG A 68 -9.18 -22.28 -8.31
C ARG A 68 -9.48 -21.28 -7.20
N ILE A 69 -10.74 -20.91 -6.98
CA ILE A 69 -11.15 -20.05 -5.86
C ILE A 69 -10.87 -20.76 -4.53
N ALA A 70 -11.23 -22.04 -4.42
CA ALA A 70 -11.01 -22.85 -3.23
C ALA A 70 -9.53 -23.10 -2.89
N SER A 71 -8.62 -22.99 -3.87
CA SER A 71 -7.17 -23.11 -3.64
C SER A 71 -6.55 -21.94 -2.87
N GLN A 72 -7.30 -20.84 -2.69
CA GLN A 72 -6.85 -19.64 -1.98
C GLN A 72 -7.58 -19.47 -0.65
N LEU A 73 -7.06 -18.58 0.20
CA LEU A 73 -7.76 -18.20 1.42
C LEU A 73 -9.10 -17.53 1.05
N PRO A 74 -10.23 -17.91 1.68
CA PRO A 74 -11.53 -17.31 1.39
C PRO A 74 -11.52 -15.79 1.51
N LEU A 75 -12.27 -15.11 0.63
CA LEU A 75 -12.33 -13.64 0.64
C LEU A 75 -12.80 -13.07 1.98
N ASP A 76 -13.72 -13.74 2.66
CA ASP A 76 -14.23 -13.31 3.96
C ASP A 76 -13.16 -13.41 5.07
N GLU A 77 -12.24 -14.38 4.98
CA GLU A 77 -11.09 -14.45 5.88
C GLU A 77 -10.06 -13.35 5.55
N LYS A 78 -9.79 -13.10 4.26
CA LYS A 78 -8.95 -11.96 3.85
C LYS A 78 -9.53 -10.63 4.32
N ARG A 79 -10.85 -10.50 4.32
CA ARG A 79 -11.57 -9.30 4.76
C ARG A 79 -11.27 -8.94 6.21
N LYS A 80 -11.11 -9.93 7.09
CA LYS A 80 -10.74 -9.72 8.50
C LYS A 80 -9.29 -9.24 8.69
N LEU A 81 -8.42 -9.55 7.74
CA LEU A 81 -6.99 -9.23 7.79
C LEU A 81 -6.65 -7.89 7.10
N ALA A 82 -7.54 -7.38 6.26
CA ALA A 82 -7.33 -6.17 5.48
C ALA A 82 -7.58 -4.91 6.32
N SER A 83 -6.70 -3.91 6.19
CA SER A 83 -6.92 -2.60 6.81
C SER A 83 -8.04 -1.83 6.12
N HIS A 84 -8.16 -1.99 4.80
CA HIS A 84 -9.13 -1.32 3.96
C HIS A 84 -9.76 -2.30 2.98
N ILE A 85 -11.04 -2.10 2.70
CA ILE A 85 -11.81 -2.93 1.78
C ILE A 85 -12.38 -2.02 0.70
N ILE A 86 -12.24 -2.45 -0.56
CA ILE A 86 -12.89 -1.83 -1.71
C ILE A 86 -13.85 -2.87 -2.27
N ASP A 87 -15.15 -2.60 -2.18
CA ASP A 87 -16.18 -3.47 -2.73
C ASP A 87 -16.36 -3.19 -4.23
N ASN A 88 -16.09 -4.21 -5.02
CA ASN A 88 -16.17 -4.23 -6.49
C ASN A 88 -17.30 -5.15 -7.00
N SER A 89 -18.28 -5.47 -6.14
CA SER A 89 -19.50 -6.21 -6.49
C SER A 89 -20.45 -5.34 -7.33
N GLY A 90 -20.46 -4.04 -7.07
CA GLY A 90 -21.31 -3.07 -7.77
C GLY A 90 -20.74 -2.56 -9.11
N ASP A 91 -21.18 -1.37 -9.50
CA ASP A 91 -20.73 -0.70 -10.71
C ASP A 91 -19.33 -0.07 -10.57
N ARG A 92 -18.71 0.22 -11.71
CA ARG A 92 -17.36 0.78 -11.79
C ARG A 92 -17.22 2.14 -11.10
N GLU A 93 -18.26 2.97 -11.13
CA GLU A 93 -18.24 4.30 -10.50
C GLU A 93 -18.30 4.19 -8.98
N SER A 94 -19.07 3.23 -8.45
CA SER A 94 -19.03 2.90 -7.02
C SER A 94 -17.62 2.51 -6.56
N THR A 95 -16.96 1.60 -7.28
CA THR A 95 -15.57 1.20 -7.00
C THR A 95 -14.62 2.41 -7.09
N ARG A 96 -14.77 3.24 -8.13
CA ARG A 96 -13.96 4.45 -8.33
C ARG A 96 -14.09 5.42 -7.15
N ARG A 97 -15.30 5.67 -6.67
CA ARG A 97 -15.54 6.55 -5.50
C ARG A 97 -14.86 6.02 -4.24
N GLN A 98 -14.89 4.71 -4.01
CA GLN A 98 -14.22 4.09 -2.87
C GLN A 98 -12.69 4.23 -2.96
N VAL A 99 -12.12 4.00 -4.16
CA VAL A 99 -10.68 4.21 -4.42
C VAL A 99 -10.28 5.66 -4.16
N LEU A 100 -11.02 6.64 -4.69
CA LEU A 100 -10.71 8.06 -4.51
C LEU A 100 -10.80 8.49 -3.04
N ARG A 101 -11.79 7.98 -2.30
CA ARG A 101 -11.93 8.23 -0.86
C ARG A 101 -10.73 7.67 -0.08
N LEU A 102 -10.30 6.44 -0.41
CA LEU A 102 -9.13 5.85 0.21
C LEU A 102 -7.86 6.62 -0.15
N HIS A 103 -7.70 7.00 -1.42
CA HIS A 103 -6.57 7.80 -1.89
C HIS A 103 -6.44 9.11 -1.12
N ALA A 104 -7.52 9.91 -1.00
CA ALA A 104 -7.50 11.15 -0.23
C ALA A 104 -7.08 10.91 1.23
N ARG A 105 -7.61 9.86 1.85
CA ARG A 105 -7.24 9.47 3.23
C ARG A 105 -5.77 9.11 3.37
N LEU A 106 -5.21 8.37 2.41
CA LEU A 106 -3.81 7.97 2.42
C LEU A 106 -2.88 9.14 2.09
N GLU A 107 -3.32 10.04 1.21
CA GLU A 107 -2.61 11.29 0.97
C GLU A 107 -2.56 12.11 2.24
N ASP A 108 -3.67 12.42 2.90
CA ASP A 108 -3.66 13.29 4.09
C ASP A 108 -2.89 12.74 5.30
N SER A 109 -2.44 11.49 5.26
CA SER A 109 -1.62 10.90 6.32
C SER A 109 -0.34 11.71 6.58
N LEU A 110 -0.21 12.20 7.82
CA LEU A 110 0.97 12.88 8.36
C LEU A 110 1.93 11.90 9.03
N ASP A 111 1.82 10.60 8.73
CA ASP A 111 2.47 9.49 9.43
C ASP A 111 4.00 9.62 9.52
N PHE A 112 4.62 10.35 8.58
CA PHE A 112 6.06 10.61 8.55
C PHE A 112 6.43 12.08 8.72
N LEU A 113 5.47 12.96 9.07
CA LEU A 113 5.74 14.38 9.27
C LEU A 113 6.78 14.60 10.37
N TRP A 114 6.66 13.89 11.49
CA TRP A 114 7.62 13.98 12.60
C TRP A 114 9.04 13.60 12.16
N ALA A 115 9.20 12.57 11.32
CA ALA A 115 10.50 12.14 10.81
C ALA A 115 11.11 13.19 9.86
N ARG A 116 10.27 13.81 9.03
CA ARG A 116 10.66 14.93 8.15
C ARG A 116 11.08 16.16 8.96
N LEU A 117 10.33 16.50 10.00
CA LEU A 117 10.65 17.62 10.91
C LEU A 117 11.93 17.36 11.70
N ALA A 118 12.13 16.14 12.21
CA ALA A 118 13.35 15.75 12.92
C ALA A 118 14.58 15.84 12.02
N LEU A 119 14.48 15.38 10.77
CA LEU A 119 15.56 15.52 9.78
C LEU A 119 15.85 16.99 9.48
N GLY A 120 14.80 17.80 9.27
CA GLY A 120 14.95 19.24 9.04
C GLY A 120 15.64 19.95 10.20
N ALA A 121 15.26 19.65 11.44
CA ALA A 121 15.89 20.20 12.64
C ALA A 121 17.36 19.78 12.75
N ALA A 122 17.69 18.52 12.46
CA ALA A 122 19.07 18.03 12.47
C ALA A 122 19.95 18.74 11.42
N VAL A 123 19.44 18.91 10.20
CA VAL A 123 20.15 19.62 9.12
C VAL A 123 20.36 21.09 9.48
N ALA A 124 19.34 21.77 10.02
CA ALA A 124 19.45 23.15 10.47
C ALA A 124 20.46 23.32 11.61
N GLY A 125 20.46 22.39 12.59
CA GLY A 125 21.41 22.39 13.70
C GLY A 125 22.86 22.19 13.25
N LEU A 126 23.11 21.24 12.34
CA LEU A 126 24.43 21.03 11.74
C LEU A 126 24.91 22.25 10.93
N GLY A 127 24.02 22.83 10.12
CA GLY A 127 24.31 24.05 9.37
C GLY A 127 24.64 25.24 10.27
N GLY A 128 23.87 25.43 11.36
CA GLY A 128 24.13 26.44 12.36
C GLY A 128 25.46 26.25 13.10
N LEU A 129 25.78 25.00 13.48
CA LEU A 129 27.06 24.68 14.11
C LEU A 129 28.23 24.97 13.16
N LEU A 130 28.13 24.56 11.90
CA LEU A 130 29.15 24.84 10.89
C LEU A 130 29.34 26.35 10.69
N TYR A 131 28.25 27.11 10.63
CA TYR A 131 28.29 28.56 10.52
C TYR A 131 29.03 29.21 11.71
N LEU A 132 28.72 28.79 12.94
CA LEU A 132 29.40 29.29 14.15
C LEU A 132 30.89 28.93 14.15
N LEU A 133 31.25 27.72 13.70
CA LEU A 133 32.66 27.32 13.57
C LEU A 133 33.39 28.18 12.53
N LEU A 134 32.79 28.41 11.37
CA LEU A 134 33.38 29.27 10.34
C LEU A 134 33.54 30.72 10.82
N GLN A 135 32.54 31.28 11.52
CA GLN A 135 32.67 32.61 12.13
C GLN A 135 33.84 32.68 13.13
N ARG A 136 34.04 31.62 13.92
CA ARG A 136 35.14 31.54 14.90
C ARG A 136 36.53 31.45 14.26
N PHE A 137 36.64 30.97 13.01
CA PHE A 137 37.91 30.92 12.27
C PHE A 137 38.19 32.18 11.44
N ILE A 138 37.17 32.98 11.15
CA ILE A 138 37.27 34.23 10.35
C ILE A 138 37.40 35.47 11.27
N SER A 139 37.13 35.32 12.57
CA SER A 139 37.36 36.33 13.62
C SER A 139 38.71 36.11 14.29
#